data_AF-A0A4U7HCN5-F1
#
_entry.id   AF-A0A4U7HCN5-F1
#
_cell.length_a   1.000
_cell.length_b   1.000
_cell.length_c   1.000
_cell.angle_alpha   90.00
_cell.angle_beta   90.00
_cell.angle_gamma   90.00
#
_symmetry.space_group_name_H-M   'P 1'
#
loop_
_entity.id
_entity.type
_entity.pdbx_description
1 polymer ?
#
loop_
_entity_poly.entity_id
_entity_poly.type
_entity_poly.pdbx_seq_one_letter_code
_entity_poly.pdbx_strand_id
1 'polypeptide(L)'
;MDKELIIIDEKQYELKYNEKTIETVEALTGKAFMDVIVNNKGMLSLSMLRQYFANALYAVEGGRVSSEQGSNIFTKVLNTKGYAYVNMLVINTIQRDCPFFFLGA
;
A
#
# COMPACT_ATOMS: atom_id res chain seq x y z
N MET A 1 10.30 4.97 -10.91
CA MET A 1 9.08 5.72 -10.55
C MET A 1 9.40 6.62 -9.39
N ASP A 2 9.03 7.89 -9.49
CA ASP A 2 9.26 8.85 -8.43
C ASP A 2 8.37 8.55 -7.22
N LYS A 3 8.83 8.96 -6.04
CA LYS A 3 8.15 8.77 -4.78
C LYS A 3 6.91 9.67 -4.71
N GLU A 4 5.73 9.07 -4.58
CA GLU A 4 4.47 9.80 -4.47
C GLU A 4 4.14 10.12 -3.00
N LEU A 5 3.82 11.39 -2.72
CA LEU A 5 3.41 11.87 -1.40
C LEU A 5 1.89 11.97 -1.31
N ILE A 6 1.36 11.53 -0.18
CA ILE A 6 -0.05 11.60 0.17
C ILE A 6 -0.23 12.77 1.13
N ILE A 7 -1.08 13.74 0.77
CA ILE A 7 -1.34 14.93 1.60
C ILE A 7 -2.76 14.86 2.15
N ILE A 8 -2.88 14.80 3.48
CA ILE A 8 -4.16 14.74 4.21
C ILE A 8 -4.04 15.62 5.44
N ASP A 9 -5.00 16.54 5.64
CA ASP A 9 -5.03 17.48 6.77
C ASP A 9 -3.68 18.21 6.97
N GLU A 10 -3.09 18.70 5.87
CA GLU A 10 -1.77 19.38 5.82
C GLU A 10 -0.57 18.50 6.22
N LYS A 11 -0.79 17.23 6.56
CA LYS A 11 0.26 16.26 6.87
C LYS A 11 0.66 15.48 5.63
N GLN A 12 1.95 15.18 5.53
CA GLN A 12 2.53 14.40 4.45
C GLN A 12 2.79 12.97 4.89
N TYR A 13 2.36 12.04 4.05
CA TYR A 13 2.59 10.62 4.22
C TYR A 13 3.20 10.00 2.96
N GLU A 14 3.81 8.85 3.13
CA GLU A 14 4.32 8.02 2.06
C GLU A 14 4.07 6.54 2.37
N LEU A 15 4.01 5.73 1.32
CA LEU A 15 4.06 4.28 1.47
C LEU A 15 5.50 3.78 1.34
N LYS A 16 5.88 2.86 2.24
CA LYS A 16 7.15 2.14 2.20
C LYS A 16 6.89 0.65 2.38
N TYR A 17 7.45 -0.14 1.47
CA TYR A 17 7.41 -1.60 1.55
C TYR A 17 8.80 -2.18 1.78
N ASN A 18 8.81 -3.33 2.42
CA ASN A 18 9.91 -4.27 2.51
C ASN A 18 9.30 -5.67 2.69
N GLU A 19 10.13 -6.71 2.64
CA GLU A 19 9.73 -8.11 2.77
C GLU A 19 8.82 -8.32 4.00
N LYS A 20 9.25 -7.82 5.18
CA LYS A 20 8.49 -7.94 6.43
C LYS A 20 7.11 -7.29 6.37
N THR A 21 6.97 -6.16 5.69
CA THR A 21 5.66 -5.48 5.53
C THR A 21 4.74 -6.32 4.65
N ILE A 22 5.28 -6.92 3.58
CA ILE A 22 4.52 -7.81 2.70
C ILE A 22 4.10 -9.07 3.47
N GLU A 23 5.02 -9.76 4.13
CA GLU A 23 4.74 -10.95 4.97
C GLU A 23 3.64 -10.67 6.00
N THR A 24 3.69 -9.50 6.65
CA THR A 24 2.66 -9.10 7.62
C THR A 24 1.29 -9.00 6.96
N VAL A 25 1.20 -8.40 5.77
CA VAL A 25 -0.07 -8.24 5.05
C VAL A 25 -0.57 -9.59 4.49
N GLU A 26 0.33 -10.44 3.99
CA GLU A 26 -0.01 -11.78 3.53
C GLU A 26 -0.57 -12.62 4.69
N ALA A 27 0.03 -12.54 5.89
CA ALA A 27 -0.47 -13.20 7.09
C ALA A 27 -1.87 -12.69 7.50
N LEU A 28 -2.13 -11.38 7.40
CA LEU A 28 -3.43 -10.79 7.71
C LEU A 28 -4.52 -11.12 6.68
N THR A 29 -4.15 -11.31 5.42
CA THR A 29 -5.09 -11.52 4.32
C THR A 29 -5.24 -12.99 3.93
N GLY A 30 -4.33 -13.85 4.37
CA GLY A 30 -4.25 -15.25 3.97
C GLY A 30 -3.92 -15.43 2.48
N LYS A 31 -3.36 -14.41 1.82
CA LYS A 31 -3.10 -14.40 0.38
C LYS A 31 -1.70 -13.88 0.08
N ALA A 32 -0.98 -14.62 -0.74
CA ALA A 32 0.29 -14.15 -1.29
C ALA A 32 0.08 -12.94 -2.19
N PHE A 33 1.01 -11.99 -2.19
CA PHE A 33 0.99 -10.83 -3.07
C PHE A 33 0.98 -11.26 -4.55
N MET A 34 1.75 -12.29 -4.90
CA MET A 34 1.82 -12.78 -6.28
C MET A 34 0.49 -13.38 -6.80
N ASP A 35 -0.38 -13.87 -5.92
CA ASP A 35 -1.74 -14.29 -6.31
C ASP A 35 -2.53 -13.11 -6.88
N VAL A 36 -2.38 -11.92 -6.28
CA VAL A 36 -3.02 -10.68 -6.74
C VAL A 36 -2.50 -10.27 -8.12
N ILE A 37 -1.18 -10.34 -8.32
CA ILE A 37 -0.55 -9.94 -9.58
C ILE A 37 -1.01 -10.86 -10.72
N VAL A 38 -0.92 -12.17 -10.52
CA VAL A 38 -1.18 -13.16 -11.58
C VAL A 38 -2.67 -13.34 -11.85
N ASN A 39 -3.48 -13.52 -10.80
CA ASN A 39 -4.88 -13.92 -10.96
C ASN A 39 -5.85 -12.75 -10.99
N ASN A 40 -5.52 -11.63 -10.32
CA ASN A 40 -6.38 -10.46 -10.26
C ASN A 40 -5.85 -9.28 -11.09
N LYS A 41 -4.85 -9.50 -11.95
CA LYS A 41 -4.24 -8.47 -12.80
C LYS A 41 -3.80 -7.23 -12.01
N GLY A 42 -3.28 -7.44 -10.79
CA GLY A 42 -2.84 -6.37 -9.90
C GLY A 42 -3.98 -5.61 -9.19
N MET A 43 -5.22 -6.12 -9.21
CA MET A 43 -6.35 -5.49 -8.55
C MET A 43 -6.58 -6.09 -7.15
N LEU A 44 -6.41 -5.27 -6.12
CA LEU A 44 -6.62 -5.66 -4.72
C LEU A 44 -8.10 -5.54 -4.35
N SER A 45 -8.65 -6.48 -3.58
CA SER A 45 -9.96 -6.27 -2.96
C SER A 45 -9.90 -5.08 -1.99
N LEU A 46 -11.05 -4.47 -1.65
CA LEU A 46 -11.06 -3.31 -0.76
C LEU A 46 -10.46 -3.59 0.62
N SER A 47 -10.67 -4.81 1.15
CA SER A 47 -10.09 -5.23 2.42
C SER A 47 -8.57 -5.39 2.32
N MET A 48 -8.07 -6.03 1.26
CA MET A 48 -6.64 -6.18 1.02
C MET A 48 -5.98 -4.82 0.81
N LEU A 49 -6.59 -3.95 0.00
CA LEU A 49 -6.06 -2.62 -0.29
C LEU A 49 -5.88 -1.79 0.99
N ARG A 50 -6.84 -1.86 1.92
CA ARG A 50 -6.71 -1.25 3.24
C ARG A 50 -5.52 -1.82 4.01
N GLN A 51 -5.33 -3.14 4.02
CA GLN A 51 -4.21 -3.76 4.73
C GLN A 51 -2.86 -3.37 4.13
N TYR A 52 -2.72 -3.43 2.80
CA TYR A 52 -1.50 -3.01 2.11
C TYR A 52 -1.19 -1.54 2.35
N PHE A 53 -2.20 -0.67 2.38
CA PHE A 53 -2.01 0.76 2.64
C PHE A 53 -1.65 1.02 4.11
N ALA A 54 -2.48 0.57 5.05
CA ALA A 54 -2.37 0.92 6.47
C ALA A 54 -1.08 0.39 7.11
N ASN A 55 -0.64 -0.81 6.73
CA ASN A 55 0.59 -1.42 7.27
C ASN A 55 1.88 -0.87 6.62
N ALA A 56 1.78 -0.09 5.55
CA ALA A 56 2.92 0.49 4.85
C ALA A 56 3.00 2.01 4.98
N LEU A 57 2.10 2.64 5.72
CA LEU A 57 2.01 4.09 5.82
C LEU A 57 3.03 4.66 6.82
N TYR A 58 3.76 5.67 6.36
CA TYR A 58 4.70 6.45 7.16
C TYR A 58 4.33 7.93 7.07
N ALA A 59 4.32 8.63 8.21
CA ALA A 59 4.36 10.08 8.24
C ALA A 59 5.79 10.53 7.90
N VAL A 60 5.94 11.50 6.99
CA VAL A 60 7.27 11.97 6.55
C VAL A 60 8.09 12.51 7.74
N GLU A 61 7.45 13.21 8.66
CA GLU A 61 8.10 13.79 9.84
C GLU A 61 8.10 12.88 11.08
N GLY A 62 7.36 11.76 11.06
CA GLY A 62 7.04 10.97 12.27
C GLY A 62 7.35 9.48 12.18
N GLY A 63 7.75 8.97 11.01
CA GLY A 63 8.01 7.55 10.81
C GLY A 63 6.73 6.73 10.66
N ARG A 64 6.79 5.44 11.03
CA ARG A 64 5.68 4.50 10.82
C ARG A 64 4.46 4.89 11.67
N VAL A 65 3.27 4.90 11.07
CA VAL A 65 2.04 5.17 11.82
C VAL A 65 1.41 3.88 12.37
N SER A 66 0.47 4.03 13.31
CA SER A 66 -0.34 2.88 13.77
C SER A 66 -1.27 2.38 12.67
N SER A 67 -1.66 1.10 12.73
CA SER A 67 -2.58 0.50 11.77
C SER A 67 -3.97 1.18 11.76
N GLU A 68 -4.45 1.61 12.93
CA GLU A 68 -5.70 2.36 13.06
C GLU A 68 -5.60 3.72 12.34
N GLN A 69 -4.53 4.48 12.58
CA GLN A 69 -4.29 5.73 11.87
C GLN A 69 -4.16 5.49 10.37
N GLY A 70 -3.43 4.45 9.96
CA GLY A 70 -3.29 4.06 8.56
C GLY A 70 -4.64 3.75 7.91
N SER A 71 -5.55 3.07 8.62
CA SER A 71 -6.90 2.78 8.14
C SER A 71 -7.77 4.03 8.00
N ASN A 72 -7.62 5.00 8.91
CA ASN A 72 -8.32 6.28 8.83
C ASN A 72 -7.83 7.10 7.62
N ILE A 73 -6.51 7.19 7.41
CA ILE A 73 -5.93 7.86 6.25
C ILE A 73 -6.33 7.15 4.95
N PHE A 74 -6.31 5.81 4.90
CA PHE A 74 -6.80 5.05 3.77
C PHE A 74 -8.23 5.46 3.38
N THR A 75 -9.16 5.52 4.35
CA THR A 75 -10.55 5.91 4.09
C THR A 75 -10.63 7.32 3.49
N LYS A 76 -9.83 8.27 4.01
CA LYS A 76 -9.78 9.63 3.47
C LYS A 76 -9.25 9.68 2.04
N VAL A 77 -8.15 8.99 1.75
CA VAL A 77 -7.57 8.95 0.39
C VAL A 77 -8.52 8.25 -0.58
N LEU A 78 -9.11 7.13 -0.18
CA LEU A 78 -10.08 6.38 -0.99
C LEU A 78 -11.28 7.26 -1.36
N ASN A 79 -11.87 7.97 -0.41
CA ASN A 79 -13.05 8.80 -0.64
C ASN A 79 -12.74 10.07 -1.43
N THR A 80 -11.48 10.51 -1.48
CA THR A 80 -11.08 11.75 -2.19
C THR A 80 -10.47 11.49 -3.57
N LYS A 81 -9.76 10.38 -3.75
CA LYS A 81 -9.03 10.05 -4.98
C LYS A 81 -9.58 8.82 -5.71
N GLY A 82 -10.42 8.02 -5.04
CA GLY A 82 -11.03 6.83 -5.60
C GLY A 82 -10.14 5.59 -5.51
N TYR A 83 -10.79 4.43 -5.70
CA TYR A 83 -10.17 3.12 -5.57
C TYR A 83 -9.00 2.90 -6.55
N ALA A 84 -9.17 3.26 -7.82
CA ALA A 84 -8.15 3.02 -8.86
C ALA A 84 -6.84 3.73 -8.52
N TYR A 85 -6.93 4.97 -8.02
CA TYR A 85 -5.76 5.72 -7.56
C TYR A 85 -5.04 5.00 -6.42
N VAL A 86 -5.75 4.59 -5.38
CA VAL A 86 -5.13 3.93 -4.22
C VAL A 86 -4.55 2.57 -4.59
N ASN A 87 -5.21 1.81 -5.46
CA ASN A 87 -4.68 0.54 -5.98
C ASN A 87 -3.36 0.76 -6.73
N MET A 88 -3.32 1.71 -7.66
CA MET A 88 -2.10 2.01 -8.41
C MET A 88 -1.00 2.52 -7.49
N LEU A 89 -1.31 3.38 -6.53
CA LEU A 89 -0.35 3.88 -5.54
C LEU A 89 0.32 2.72 -4.78
N VAL A 90 -0.45 1.75 -4.30
CA VAL A 90 0.07 0.56 -3.62
C VAL A 90 0.95 -0.27 -4.56
N ILE A 91 0.43 -0.68 -5.73
CA ILE A 91 1.14 -1.56 -6.67
C ILE A 91 2.46 -0.93 -7.14
N ASN A 92 2.41 0.34 -7.53
CA ASN A 92 3.58 1.06 -8.00
C ASN A 92 4.64 1.23 -6.91
N THR A 93 4.21 1.45 -5.66
CA THR A 93 5.14 1.55 -4.52
C THR A 93 5.79 0.20 -4.23
N ILE A 94 5.03 -0.91 -4.28
CA ILE A 94 5.61 -2.26 -4.12
C ILE A 94 6.57 -2.57 -5.26
N GLN A 95 6.27 -2.19 -6.51
CA GLN A 95 7.20 -2.37 -7.62
C GLN A 95 8.50 -1.58 -7.43
N ARG A 96 8.43 -0.37 -6.85
CA ARG A 96 9.60 0.44 -6.52
C ARG A 96 10.43 -0.15 -5.38
N ASP A 97 9.78 -0.57 -4.30
CA ASP A 97 10.43 -0.95 -3.04
C ASP A 97 10.79 -2.44 -2.96
N CYS A 98 10.01 -3.29 -3.62
CA CYS A 98 10.17 -4.74 -3.68
C CYS A 98 10.20 -5.21 -5.14
N PRO A 99 11.17 -4.73 -5.96
CA PRO A 99 11.23 -5.03 -7.39
C PRO A 99 11.35 -6.53 -7.68
N PHE A 100 11.86 -7.33 -6.73
CA PHE A 100 12.03 -8.78 -6.89
C PHE A 100 10.74 -9.55 -7.21
N PHE A 101 9.56 -9.02 -6.86
CA PHE A 101 8.27 -9.61 -7.29
C PHE A 101 8.03 -9.50 -8.80
N PHE A 102 8.75 -8.60 -9.48
CA PHE A 102 8.57 -8.24 -10.88
C PHE A 102 9.81 -8.55 -11.73
N LEU A 103 10.90 -9.02 -11.12
CA LEU A 103 12.10 -9.47 -11.85
C LEU A 103 11.86 -10.89 -12.38
N GLY A 104 12.17 -11.12 -13.66
CA GLY A 104 12.07 -12.45 -14.28
C GLY A 104 10.65 -12.86 -14.73
N ALA A 105 9.70 -11.93 -14.72
CA ALA A 105 8.42 -12.07 -15.41
C ALA A 105 8.56 -11.86 -16.92
#